data_AF-A0AAJ2C270-F1
#
_entry.id   AF-A0AAJ2C270-F1
#
_cell.length_a   1.000
_cell.length_b   1.000
_cell.length_c   1.000
_cell.angle_alpha   90.00
_cell.angle_beta   90.00
_cell.angle_gamma   90.00
#
_symmetry.space_group_name_H-M   'P 1'
#
loop_
_entity.id
_entity.type
_entity.pdbx_description
1 polymer ?
#
loop_
_entity_poly.entity_id
_entity_poly.type
_entity_poly.pdbx_seq_one_letter_code
_entity_poly.pdbx_strand_id
1 'polypeptide(L)'
;MKENKNLAELTLEELQAKQKKAKGAVIGLGIVMAIALITLIYLATKSKNYALLAVAGGSGLTLLPSIIVLKQIETEIKSRKAN
;
A
#
# COMPACT_ATOMS: atom_id res chain seq x y z
N MET A 1 5.98 -19.41 -6.45
CA MET A 1 6.81 -18.40 -7.15
C MET A 1 5.96 -17.86 -8.29
N LYS A 2 5.27 -16.72 -8.09
CA LYS A 2 4.39 -16.16 -9.12
C LYS A 2 5.23 -15.30 -10.05
N GLU A 3 5.22 -15.67 -11.32
CA GLU A 3 5.90 -15.05 -12.45
C GLU A 3 5.86 -13.52 -12.36
N ASN A 4 7.02 -12.94 -12.06
CA ASN A 4 7.22 -11.51 -12.01
C ASN A 4 7.41 -11.07 -13.48
N LYS A 5 6.31 -11.00 -14.25
CA LYS A 5 6.34 -10.33 -15.56
C LYS A 5 6.99 -8.97 -15.34
N ASN A 6 8.15 -8.78 -15.96
CA ASN A 6 8.98 -7.62 -15.70
C ASN A 6 8.11 -6.39 -16.01
N LEU A 7 8.17 -5.33 -15.19
CA LEU A 7 7.43 -4.09 -15.49
C LEU A 7 7.78 -3.58 -16.91
N ALA A 8 8.97 -3.96 -17.40
CA ALA A 8 9.44 -3.74 -18.75
C ALA A 8 8.56 -4.37 -19.86
N GLU A 9 7.87 -5.48 -19.59
CA GLU A 9 7.13 -6.26 -20.59
C GLU A 9 5.65 -5.87 -20.70
N LEU A 10 5.13 -5.07 -19.76
CA LEU A 10 3.76 -4.59 -19.80
C LEU A 10 3.63 -3.40 -20.77
N THR A 11 2.51 -3.35 -21.48
CA THR A 11 2.14 -2.19 -22.29
C THR A 11 1.78 -0.99 -21.41
N LEU A 12 1.87 0.23 -21.95
CA LEU A 12 1.57 1.47 -21.21
C LEU A 12 0.17 1.45 -20.59
N GLU A 13 -0.81 0.93 -21.32
CA GLU A 13 -2.20 0.80 -20.86
C GLU A 13 -2.32 -0.19 -19.69
N GLU A 14 -1.64 -1.32 -19.74
CA GLU A 14 -1.64 -2.30 -18.65
C GLU A 14 -0.90 -1.78 -17.41
N LEU A 15 0.20 -1.03 -17.59
CA LEU A 15 0.89 -0.34 -16.49
C LEU A 15 -0.03 0.67 -15.81
N GLN A 16 -0.76 1.49 -16.57
CA GLN A 16 -1.72 2.45 -16.03
C GLN A 16 -2.89 1.76 -15.32
N ALA A 17 -3.42 0.66 -15.87
CA ALA A 17 -4.47 -0.12 -15.23
C ALA A 17 -4.00 -0.73 -13.90
N LYS A 18 -2.76 -1.26 -13.86
CA LYS A 18 -2.13 -1.83 -12.66
C LYS A 18 -1.85 -0.75 -11.62
N GLN A 19 -1.41 0.44 -12.04
CA GLN A 19 -1.23 1.61 -11.17
C GLN A 19 -2.55 2.03 -10.52
N LYS A 20 -3.64 2.12 -11.29
CA LYS A 20 -4.96 2.50 -10.77
C LYS A 20 -5.51 1.49 -9.78
N LYS A 21 -5.37 0.18 -10.06
CA LYS A 21 -5.72 -0.90 -9.12
C LYS A 21 -4.90 -0.82 -7.83
N ALA A 22 -3.57 -0.64 -7.94
CA ALA A 22 -2.69 -0.54 -6.79
C ALA A 22 -2.98 0.71 -5.94
N LYS A 23 -3.21 1.87 -6.56
CA LYS A 23 -3.64 3.10 -5.86
C LYS A 23 -4.97 2.88 -5.13
N GLY A 24 -5.95 2.26 -5.78
CA GLY A 24 -7.23 1.92 -5.16
C GLY A 24 -7.08 0.99 -3.95
N ALA A 25 -6.24 -0.04 -4.07
CA ALA A 25 -5.95 -0.96 -2.96
C ALA A 25 -5.26 -0.27 -1.78
N VAL A 26 -4.28 0.63 -2.04
CA VAL A 26 -3.60 1.39 -0.99
C VAL A 26 -4.55 2.35 -0.29
N ILE A 27 -5.43 3.04 -1.03
CA ILE A 27 -6.44 3.92 -0.44
C ILE A 27 -7.43 3.11 0.41
N GLY A 28 -7.92 1.97 -0.11
CA GLY A 28 -8.81 1.08 0.63
C GLY A 28 -8.17 0.55 1.92
N LEU A 29 -6.92 0.09 1.84
CA LEU A 29 -6.15 -0.34 3.01
C LEU A 29 -5.93 0.79 4.00
N GLY A 30 -5.67 2.01 3.54
CA GLY A 30 -5.53 3.19 4.40
C GLY A 30 -6.80 3.48 5.21
N ILE A 31 -7.97 3.38 4.59
CA ILE A 31 -9.27 3.57 5.27
C ILE A 31 -9.50 2.48 6.33
N VAL A 32 -9.29 1.21 5.95
CA VAL A 32 -9.44 0.08 6.88
C VAL A 32 -8.47 0.22 8.06
N MET A 33 -7.22 0.62 7.80
CA MET A 33 -6.21 0.83 8.82
C MET A 33 -6.56 1.99 9.76
N ALA A 34 -7.15 3.08 9.24
CA ALA A 34 -7.64 4.18 10.09
C ALA A 34 -8.75 3.73 11.05
N ILE A 35 -9.72 2.95 10.56
CA ILE A 35 -10.79 2.38 11.40
C ILE A 35 -10.21 1.43 12.44
N ALA A 36 -9.26 0.57 12.05
CA ALA A 36 -8.56 -0.33 12.95
C ALA A 36 -7.79 0.41 14.04
N LEU A 37 -7.12 1.52 13.72
CA LEU A 37 -6.42 2.35 14.70
C LEU A 37 -7.39 2.97 15.72
N ILE A 38 -8.52 3.50 15.28
CA ILE A 38 -9.55 4.07 16.18
C ILE A 38 -10.09 3.01 17.13
N THR A 39 -10.38 1.81 16.62
CA THR A 39 -10.86 0.69 17.44
C THR A 39 -9.79 0.18 18.41
N LEU A 40 -8.52 0.12 17.99
CA LEU A 40 -7.41 -0.24 18.88
C LEU A 40 -7.20 0.78 20.00
N ILE A 41 -7.30 2.08 19.71
CA ILE A 41 -7.21 3.15 20.72
C ILE A 41 -8.37 3.05 21.72
N TYR A 42 -9.60 2.85 21.22
CA TYR A 42 -10.76 2.64 22.08
C TYR A 42 -10.60 1.40 22.99
N LEU A 43 -10.12 0.29 22.44
CA LEU A 43 -9.89 -0.93 23.20
C LEU A 43 -8.73 -0.77 24.21
N ALA A 44 -7.65 -0.11 23.83
CA ALA A 44 -6.49 0.13 24.69
C ALA A 44 -6.86 0.98 25.91
N THR A 45 -7.68 2.02 25.72
CA THR A 45 -8.17 2.86 26.83
C THR A 45 -9.10 2.09 27.76
N LYS A 46 -9.97 1.22 27.24
CA LYS A 46 -10.89 0.43 28.07
C LYS A 46 -10.21 -0.74 28.78
N SER A 47 -9.22 -1.36 28.14
CA SER A 47 -8.55 -2.58 28.61
C SER A 47 -7.23 -2.29 29.34
N LYS A 48 -6.78 -1.02 29.38
CA LYS A 48 -5.47 -0.56 29.90
C LYS A 48 -4.26 -1.30 29.30
N ASN A 49 -4.45 -1.96 28.16
CA ASN A 49 -3.43 -2.75 27.51
C ASN A 49 -2.74 -1.93 26.42
N TYR A 50 -1.64 -1.28 26.80
CA TYR A 50 -0.85 -0.41 25.92
C TYR A 50 -0.03 -1.17 24.87
N ALA A 51 0.06 -2.51 24.94
CA ALA A 51 0.73 -3.30 23.91
C ALA A 51 0.07 -3.16 22.52
N LEU A 52 -1.24 -2.87 22.49
CA LEU A 52 -1.99 -2.63 21.25
C LEU A 52 -1.52 -1.37 20.50
N LEU A 53 -0.93 -0.39 21.19
CA LEU A 53 -0.33 0.80 20.57
C LEU A 53 0.98 0.47 19.84
N ALA A 54 1.77 -0.49 20.33
CA ALA A 54 2.98 -0.93 19.65
C ALA A 54 2.65 -1.66 18.33
N VAL A 55 1.59 -2.48 18.34
CA VAL A 55 1.07 -3.17 17.13
C VAL A 55 0.55 -2.15 16.12
N ALA A 56 -0.18 -1.13 16.58
CA ALA A 56 -0.61 -0.01 15.75
C ALA A 56 0.58 0.70 15.06
N GLY A 57 1.65 1.01 15.80
CA GLY A 57 2.86 1.62 15.25
C GLY A 57 3.59 0.74 14.23
N GLY A 58 3.73 -0.56 14.51
CA GLY A 58 4.39 -1.51 13.60
C GLY A 58 3.62 -1.77 12.30
N SER A 59 2.29 -1.63 12.33
CA SER A 59 1.42 -1.92 11.18
C SER A 59 1.72 -1.04 9.96
N GLY A 60 2.24 0.18 10.15
CA GLY A 60 2.61 1.08 9.06
C GLY A 60 3.74 0.54 8.16
N LEU A 61 4.61 -0.33 8.69
CA LEU A 61 5.71 -0.93 7.92
C LEU A 61 5.20 -1.85 6.80
N THR A 62 4.00 -2.43 6.95
CA THR A 62 3.41 -3.33 5.95
C THR A 62 2.97 -2.62 4.67
N LEU A 63 2.83 -1.29 4.68
CA LEU A 63 2.49 -0.47 3.51
C LEU A 63 3.70 -0.10 2.65
N LEU A 64 4.92 -0.18 3.18
CA LEU A 64 6.15 0.20 2.47
C LEU A 64 6.34 -0.56 1.14
N PRO A 65 6.20 -1.89 1.06
CA PRO A 65 6.36 -2.63 -0.20
C PRO A 65 5.37 -2.17 -1.28
N SER A 66 4.12 -1.91 -0.88
CA SER A 66 3.06 -1.45 -1.78
C SER A 66 3.35 -0.04 -2.35
N ILE A 67 3.91 0.85 -1.52
CA ILE A 67 4.33 2.19 -1.94
C ILE A 67 5.53 2.12 -2.89
N ILE A 68 6.51 1.25 -2.60
CA ILE A 68 7.69 1.06 -3.45
C ILE A 68 7.29 0.55 -4.85
N VAL A 69 6.43 -0.47 -4.91
CA VAL A 69 5.92 -1.00 -6.19
C VAL A 69 5.13 0.06 -6.97
N LEU A 70 4.32 0.87 -6.30
CA LEU A 70 3.61 1.99 -6.92
C LEU A 70 4.57 3.02 -7.52
N LYS A 71 5.63 3.38 -6.79
CA LYS A 71 6.64 4.33 -7.27
C LYS A 71 7.38 3.79 -8.49
N GLN A 72 7.77 2.52 -8.48
CA GLN A 72 8.43 1.87 -9.62
C GLN A 72 7.54 1.90 -10.87
N ILE A 73 6.26 1.55 -10.74
CA ILE A 73 5.28 1.62 -11.83
C ILE A 73 5.14 3.05 -12.37
N GLU A 74 5.10 4.05 -11.49
CA GLU A 74 4.94 5.46 -11.90
C GLU A 74 6.19 6.02 -12.59
N THR A 75 7.39 5.66 -12.11
CA THR A 75 8.67 5.99 -12.76
C THR A 75 8.77 5.36 -14.14
N GLU A 76 8.38 4.09 -14.29
CA GLU A 76 8.36 3.38 -15.57
C GLU A 76 7.41 4.05 -16.58
N ILE A 77 6.18 4.37 -16.16
CA ILE A 77 5.19 5.10 -17.01
C ILE A 77 5.76 6.45 -17.44
N LYS A 78 6.36 7.21 -16.51
CA LYS A 78 6.90 8.54 -16.81
C LYS A 78 8.07 8.47 -17.79
N SER A 79 8.95 7.48 -17.64
CA SER A 79 10.07 7.26 -18.57
C SER A 79 9.62 6.92 -19.99
N ARG A 80 8.51 6.19 -20.14
CA ARG A 80 7.95 5.81 -21.45
C ARG A 80 7.10 6.89 -22.11
N LYS A 81 6.60 7.87 -21.35
CA LYS A 81 5.92 9.05 -21.89
C LYS A 81 6.88 10.17 -22.28
N ALA A 82 8.11 10.14 -21.76
CA ALA A 82 9.13 11.16 -22.01
C ALA A 82 10.09 10.79 -23.17
N ASN A 83 10.05 9.53 -23.62
CA ASN A 83 10.62 9.05 -24.89
C ASN A 83 9.48 8.92 -25.91
#